data_AF-A0A8I6SVE7-F1
#
_entry.id   AF-A0A8I6SVE7-F1
#
_cell.length_a   1.000
_cell.length_b   1.000
_cell.length_c   1.000
_cell.angle_alpha   90.00
_cell.angle_beta   90.00
_cell.angle_gamma   90.00
#
_symmetry.space_group_name_H-M   'P 1'
#
loop_
_entity.id
_entity.type
_entity.pdbx_description
1 polymer ?
#
loop_
_entity_poly.entity_id
_entity_poly.type
_entity_poly.pdbx_seq_one_letter_code
_entity_poly.pdbx_strand_id
1 'polypeptide(L)'
;MRFVCELLFETGLGNPLHMSILAILSVSAYFVFISSWKRKMKNEIILFKVWELCINHLFNMLRQPLHNIKIFKENKRGILKQENVKKSGHYKVMFESILVVHTYTPFSSSNKLVPDTETPSESNSPGIWRKIIDFLCPFSNSTANMPDKNEEDKGEIQYLDETSPAVVKLVEEQTNMFFKTLIYFIPGVFMSNAIAFLMLTTVNQAEFSSRNRTHWWADMDLQWYSAIFDIILFPLNEFIVYPILRKRNFSNLHIYLTGYLALTLVVMCSLVVQIQLEDELHFMPEEYTSNLRIFNTLPYSCTINIAGFINDTEVEPFEYALETGVPVGKSAKLWVTITEKRNTTESSRTYPVSVKARKSISVIITKNGLFQNGDYDPTLFPAGEINNSVSSFFVIHGLTSLKESPSLNFIETKTLKNTAFRIERGIQHEINAGTYTLEIKEGNKTSSEVNNVVINGAMLYVVFIYDNESEVLTGNVFLLEGPVTLQYYYLILQVFLSNVAQVLSSVAYFTFMFEQSPPKLRGGIFTILSVIQLLGLSFLTYYTKMKHFFSYSKLITVYASIFVFIYILNVYFIV
;
A
#
# COMPACT_ATOMS: atom_id res chain seq x y z
N MET A 1 -16.29 26.99 12.54
CA MET A 1 -16.44 25.67 13.20
C MET A 1 -17.83 25.08 13.03
N ARG A 2 -18.91 25.72 13.52
CA ARG A 2 -20.29 25.19 13.38
C ARG A 2 -20.69 24.83 11.93
N PHE A 3 -20.38 25.70 10.96
CA PHE A 3 -20.57 25.44 9.53
C PHE A 3 -19.77 24.23 9.00
N VAL A 4 -18.56 24.00 9.52
CA VAL A 4 -17.70 22.86 9.14
C VAL A 4 -18.26 21.56 9.74
N CYS A 5 -18.79 21.60 10.96
CA CYS A 5 -19.45 20.47 11.60
C CYS A 5 -20.79 20.12 10.93
N GLU A 6 -21.56 21.12 10.51
CA GLU A 6 -22.82 20.92 9.76
C GLU A 6 -22.54 20.33 8.35
N LEU A 7 -21.49 20.80 7.67
CA LEU A 7 -21.07 20.24 6.37
C LEU A 7 -20.56 18.78 6.48
N LEU A 8 -19.86 18.44 7.56
CA LEU A 8 -19.39 17.07 7.85
C LEU A 8 -20.56 16.11 8.15
N PHE A 9 -21.63 16.60 8.76
CA PHE A 9 -22.80 15.79 9.11
C PHE A 9 -23.74 15.57 7.91
N GLU A 10 -23.87 16.55 7.01
CA GLU A 10 -24.77 16.44 5.85
C GLU A 10 -24.19 15.73 4.63
N THR A 11 -22.86 15.72 4.45
CA THR A 11 -22.26 15.23 3.19
C THR A 11 -21.86 13.75 3.18
N GLY A 12 -21.83 13.07 4.33
CA GLY A 12 -21.51 11.64 4.41
C GLY A 12 -20.17 11.25 3.76
N LEU A 13 -19.20 12.17 3.72
CA LEU A 13 -17.97 12.00 2.95
C LEU A 13 -16.91 11.19 3.73
N GLY A 14 -16.91 9.87 3.52
CA GLY A 14 -15.84 8.96 3.98
C GLY A 14 -14.56 8.97 3.12
N ASN A 15 -14.32 10.00 2.31
CA ASN A 15 -13.13 10.06 1.44
C ASN A 15 -11.97 10.80 2.13
N PRO A 16 -10.82 10.13 2.39
CA PRO A 16 -9.67 10.71 3.09
C PRO A 16 -9.13 11.99 2.45
N LEU A 17 -9.23 12.12 1.11
CA LEU A 17 -8.75 13.31 0.39
C LEU A 17 -9.50 14.58 0.82
N HIS A 18 -10.82 14.47 1.01
CA HIS A 18 -11.64 15.61 1.42
C HIS A 18 -11.35 16.02 2.87
N MET A 19 -11.07 15.05 3.75
CA MET A 19 -10.68 15.32 5.13
C MET A 19 -9.32 16.03 5.22
N SER A 20 -8.34 15.62 4.40
CA SER A 20 -7.03 16.30 4.31
C SER A 20 -7.17 17.74 3.79
N ILE A 21 -8.02 17.97 2.78
CA ILE A 21 -8.30 19.32 2.25
C ILE A 21 -9.01 20.18 3.32
N LEU A 22 -9.97 19.61 4.05
CA LEU A 22 -10.65 20.30 5.15
C LEU A 22 -9.67 20.69 6.28
N ALA A 23 -8.76 19.78 6.63
CA ALA A 23 -7.72 20.03 7.62
C ALA A 23 -6.81 21.18 7.17
N ILE A 24 -6.34 21.17 5.93
CA ILE A 24 -5.53 22.26 5.34
C ILE A 24 -6.31 23.58 5.37
N LEU A 25 -7.58 23.58 4.96
CA LEU A 25 -8.42 24.80 4.95
C LEU A 25 -8.69 25.33 6.35
N SER A 26 -8.88 24.45 7.35
CA SER A 26 -9.12 24.85 8.74
C SER A 26 -7.87 25.45 9.39
N VAL A 27 -6.68 24.88 9.14
CA VAL A 27 -5.40 25.45 9.57
C VAL A 27 -5.14 26.79 8.86
N SER A 28 -5.43 26.87 7.57
CA SER A 28 -5.29 28.10 6.78
C SER A 28 -6.20 29.23 7.31
N ALA A 29 -7.46 28.91 7.60
CA ALA A 29 -8.43 29.84 8.16
C ALA A 29 -8.04 30.32 9.57
N TYR A 30 -7.47 29.42 10.38
CA TYR A 30 -6.92 29.75 11.69
C TYR A 30 -5.75 30.74 11.59
N PHE A 31 -4.87 30.57 10.60
CA PHE A 31 -3.76 31.51 10.33
C PHE A 31 -4.25 32.89 9.87
N VAL A 32 -5.27 32.94 9.00
CA VAL A 32 -5.89 34.22 8.59
C VAL A 32 -6.50 34.91 9.80
N PHE A 33 -7.24 34.17 10.64
CA PHE A 33 -7.87 34.71 11.86
C PHE A 33 -6.84 35.27 12.86
N ILE A 34 -5.73 34.55 13.11
CA ILE A 34 -4.64 35.02 13.98
C ILE A 34 -3.92 36.23 13.37
N SER A 35 -3.71 36.25 12.05
CA SER A 35 -3.05 37.37 11.38
C SER A 35 -3.89 38.65 11.42
N SER A 36 -5.22 38.52 11.34
CA SER A 36 -6.17 39.65 11.36
C SER A 36 -6.39 40.17 12.79
N TRP A 37 -6.34 39.31 13.81
CA TRP A 37 -6.46 39.74 15.22
C TRP A 37 -5.28 40.62 15.69
N LYS A 38 -4.08 40.48 15.09
CA LYS A 38 -2.84 41.05 15.65
C LYS A 38 -2.35 42.36 15.01
N ARG A 39 -2.96 42.88 13.94
CA ARG A 39 -2.49 44.13 13.28
C ARG A 39 -3.60 45.05 12.78
N LYS A 40 -3.52 46.32 13.18
CA LYS A 40 -4.27 47.44 12.59
C LYS A 40 -3.97 47.57 11.09
N MET A 41 -5.05 47.48 10.31
CA MET A 41 -5.25 47.73 8.88
C MET A 41 -4.22 48.60 8.13
N LYS A 42 -3.65 48.04 7.04
CA LYS A 42 -3.47 48.71 5.73
C LYS A 42 -2.98 47.79 4.60
N ASN A 43 -2.43 46.60 4.89
CA ASN A 43 -1.89 45.68 3.87
C ASN A 43 -2.81 44.49 3.51
N GLU A 44 -4.05 44.45 3.98
CA GLU A 44 -4.92 43.26 3.87
C GLU A 44 -5.56 43.04 2.48
N ILE A 45 -5.61 44.05 1.60
CA ILE A 45 -6.26 43.91 0.29
C ILE A 45 -5.48 42.95 -0.64
N ILE A 46 -4.15 42.86 -0.50
CA ILE A 46 -3.32 42.04 -1.39
C ILE A 46 -3.33 40.58 -0.95
N LEU A 47 -3.15 40.30 0.35
CA LEU A 47 -3.18 38.91 0.85
C LEU A 47 -4.57 38.28 0.71
N PHE A 48 -5.64 39.04 0.94
CA PHE A 48 -7.00 38.55 0.76
C PHE A 48 -7.32 38.27 -0.72
N LYS A 49 -6.87 39.13 -1.65
CA LYS A 49 -7.03 38.89 -3.10
C LYS A 49 -6.20 37.71 -3.61
N VAL A 50 -4.98 37.52 -3.11
CA VAL A 50 -4.15 36.36 -3.46
C VAL A 50 -4.79 35.07 -2.94
N TRP A 51 -5.32 35.09 -1.72
CA TRP A 51 -6.07 33.96 -1.15
C TRP A 51 -7.36 33.66 -1.91
N GLU A 52 -8.14 34.68 -2.27
CA GLU A 52 -9.35 34.56 -3.09
C GLU A 52 -9.05 34.01 -4.49
N LEU A 53 -7.94 34.45 -5.11
CA LEU A 53 -7.47 33.92 -6.39
C LEU A 53 -7.04 32.45 -6.30
N CYS A 54 -6.33 32.06 -5.24
CA CYS A 54 -5.93 30.66 -5.02
C CYS A 54 -7.14 29.75 -4.78
N ILE A 55 -8.13 30.19 -3.99
CA ILE A 55 -9.36 29.43 -3.73
C ILE A 55 -10.21 29.33 -5.00
N ASN A 56 -10.38 30.42 -5.75
CA ASN A 56 -11.15 30.39 -6.99
C ASN A 56 -10.46 29.54 -8.07
N HIS A 57 -9.13 29.53 -8.13
CA HIS A 57 -8.37 28.67 -9.04
C HIS A 57 -8.49 27.19 -8.65
N LEU A 58 -8.46 26.87 -7.36
CA LEU A 58 -8.68 25.53 -6.84
C LEU A 58 -10.12 25.05 -7.08
N PHE A 59 -11.12 25.90 -6.85
CA PHE A 59 -12.53 25.61 -7.16
C PHE A 59 -12.75 25.40 -8.66
N ASN A 60 -12.08 26.17 -9.52
CA ASN A 60 -12.16 25.99 -10.97
C ASN A 60 -11.47 24.70 -11.44
N MET A 61 -10.41 24.24 -10.76
CA MET A 61 -9.83 22.90 -11.00
C MET A 61 -10.78 21.78 -10.55
N LEU A 62 -11.48 21.97 -9.43
CA LEU A 62 -12.48 21.03 -8.93
C LEU A 62 -13.80 21.03 -9.73
N ARG A 63 -14.03 22.07 -10.55
CA ARG A 63 -15.22 22.21 -11.41
C ARG A 63 -15.07 21.52 -12.77
N GLN A 64 -13.97 20.81 -13.03
CA GLN A 64 -13.89 19.94 -14.21
C GLN A 64 -14.98 18.86 -14.12
N PRO A 65 -15.73 18.59 -15.20
CA PRO A 65 -16.89 17.73 -15.13
C PRO A 65 -16.49 16.30 -14.77
N LEU A 66 -17.07 15.78 -13.69
CA LEU A 66 -17.10 14.36 -13.35
C LEU A 66 -17.68 13.57 -14.53
N HIS A 67 -16.82 13.04 -15.39
CA HIS A 67 -17.23 12.03 -16.35
C HIS A 67 -17.28 10.67 -15.63
N ASN A 68 -18.45 10.02 -15.74
CA ASN A 68 -18.85 8.73 -15.17
C ASN A 68 -19.51 8.78 -13.78
N ILE A 69 -20.68 9.40 -13.70
CA ILE A 69 -21.71 9.03 -12.71
C ILE A 69 -22.71 8.09 -13.41
N LYS A 70 -22.78 6.83 -12.97
CA LYS A 70 -23.87 5.92 -13.34
C LYS A 70 -25.08 6.27 -12.49
N ILE A 71 -26.13 6.79 -13.11
CA ILE A 71 -27.41 7.05 -12.43
C ILE A 71 -28.32 5.85 -12.65
N PHE A 72 -28.64 5.15 -11.57
CA PHE A 72 -29.69 4.15 -11.55
C PHE A 72 -31.01 4.87 -11.25
N LYS A 73 -31.96 4.84 -12.19
CA LYS A 73 -33.32 5.30 -11.95
C LYS A 73 -34.21 4.10 -11.67
N GLU A 74 -34.74 4.06 -10.45
CA GLU A 74 -35.77 3.13 -10.05
C GLU A 74 -37.11 3.59 -10.65
N ASN A 75 -37.74 2.75 -11.47
CA ASN A 75 -39.10 3.03 -11.91
C ASN A 75 -40.10 2.46 -10.90
N LYS A 76 -41.36 2.94 -10.89
CA LYS A 76 -42.46 2.61 -9.96
C LYS A 76 -42.84 1.12 -9.82
N ARG A 77 -42.05 0.20 -10.40
CA ARG A 77 -42.18 -1.27 -10.28
C ARG A 77 -40.92 -1.95 -9.73
N GLY A 78 -39.93 -1.22 -9.20
CA GLY A 78 -38.78 -1.79 -8.47
C GLY A 78 -37.77 -2.57 -9.32
N ILE A 79 -37.62 -2.25 -10.61
CA ILE A 79 -36.61 -2.88 -11.48
C ILE A 79 -35.60 -1.82 -11.93
N LEU A 80 -34.32 -2.04 -11.61
CA LEU A 80 -33.19 -1.23 -12.05
C LEU A 80 -32.82 -1.56 -13.50
N LYS A 81 -32.90 -0.56 -14.40
CA LYS A 81 -32.35 -0.67 -15.77
C LYS A 81 -31.17 0.27 -15.95
N GLN A 82 -30.13 -0.23 -16.60
CA GLN A 82 -28.92 0.50 -16.96
C GLN A 82 -29.06 1.04 -18.40
N GLU A 83 -29.01 2.36 -18.59
CA GLU A 83 -28.96 2.98 -19.92
C GLU A 83 -27.56 3.52 -20.22
N ASN A 84 -27.04 3.19 -21.41
CA ASN A 84 -25.79 3.74 -21.92
C ASN A 84 -26.09 4.93 -22.84
N VAL A 85 -25.66 6.13 -22.46
CA VAL A 85 -25.70 7.32 -23.32
C VAL A 85 -24.42 7.38 -24.15
N LYS A 86 -24.55 7.29 -25.48
CA LYS A 86 -23.48 7.61 -26.44
C LYS A 86 -23.47 9.12 -26.73
N LYS A 87 -22.34 9.79 -26.52
CA LYS A 87 -21.96 10.99 -27.30
C LYS A 87 -20.44 11.03 -27.57
N SER A 88 -20.14 11.37 -28.82
CA SER A 88 -18.84 11.57 -29.43
C SER A 88 -18.33 13.01 -29.26
N GLY A 89 -17.01 13.20 -29.16
CA GLY A 89 -16.36 14.51 -29.32
C GLY A 89 -14.84 14.43 -29.14
N HIS A 90 -14.10 14.88 -30.16
CA HIS A 90 -12.64 14.89 -30.26
C HIS A 90 -11.93 15.80 -29.24
N TYR A 91 -10.73 15.40 -28.79
CA TYR A 91 -9.65 16.35 -28.48
C TYR A 91 -8.28 15.81 -28.95
N LYS A 92 -7.70 16.56 -29.89
CA LYS A 92 -6.28 16.69 -30.19
C LYS A 92 -5.80 17.92 -29.39
N VAL A 93 -4.51 17.97 -29.06
CA VAL A 93 -3.76 19.07 -28.37
C VAL A 93 -3.54 18.86 -26.86
N MET A 94 -2.47 18.14 -26.53
CA MET A 94 -1.44 18.55 -25.53
C MET A 94 -0.34 17.48 -25.49
N PHE A 95 0.58 17.48 -26.47
CA PHE A 95 1.79 16.66 -26.39
C PHE A 95 3.00 17.30 -27.10
N GLU A 96 3.02 18.63 -27.17
CA GLU A 96 4.18 19.38 -27.67
C GLU A 96 4.47 20.54 -26.73
N SER A 97 5.12 20.23 -25.61
CA SER A 97 5.93 21.14 -24.82
C SER A 97 6.79 20.26 -23.91
N ILE A 98 8.11 20.40 -24.01
CA ILE A 98 9.15 19.61 -23.29
C ILE A 98 9.62 18.38 -24.07
N LEU A 99 10.22 18.61 -25.24
CA LEU A 99 11.43 17.89 -25.65
C LEU A 99 12.22 18.78 -26.62
N VAL A 100 13.54 18.62 -26.62
CA VAL A 100 14.58 19.26 -27.47
C VAL A 100 15.22 20.54 -26.91
N VAL A 101 16.39 20.36 -26.26
CA VAL A 101 17.64 21.00 -26.72
C VAL A 101 18.73 19.95 -26.75
N HIS A 102 19.41 19.89 -27.91
CA HIS A 102 20.43 18.95 -28.34
C HIS A 102 21.74 19.03 -27.54
N THR A 103 22.33 17.85 -27.36
CA THR A 103 23.76 17.62 -27.15
C THR A 103 24.56 17.85 -28.43
N TYR A 104 25.66 18.59 -28.34
CA TYR A 104 26.76 18.58 -29.31
C TYR A 104 28.07 18.23 -28.58
N THR A 105 28.71 17.14 -29.02
CA THR A 105 30.12 16.74 -28.78
C THR A 105 31.04 17.45 -29.83
N PRO A 106 32.40 17.33 -29.93
CA PRO A 106 33.32 16.34 -29.31
C PRO A 106 34.81 16.78 -29.02
N PHE A 107 35.64 15.80 -28.56
CA PHE A 107 37.14 15.67 -28.64
C PHE A 107 38.02 16.73 -27.92
N SER A 108 39.22 16.47 -27.35
CA SER A 108 40.16 15.34 -27.25
C SER A 108 41.10 15.60 -26.06
N SER A 109 41.81 14.59 -25.55
CA SER A 109 43.17 14.84 -25.04
C SER A 109 44.02 13.58 -25.15
N SER A 110 45.23 13.74 -25.71
CA SER A 110 46.35 12.84 -25.48
C SER A 110 47.64 13.66 -25.31
N ASN A 111 48.27 13.44 -24.16
CA ASN A 111 49.70 13.50 -23.82
C ASN A 111 50.54 14.75 -24.08
N LYS A 112 51.13 15.29 -22.99
CA LYS A 112 52.59 15.25 -22.74
C LYS A 112 52.96 15.64 -21.30
N LEU A 113 54.00 14.97 -20.79
CA LEU A 113 54.72 15.19 -19.53
C LEU A 113 55.60 16.46 -19.59
N VAL A 114 55.86 17.06 -18.42
CA VAL A 114 57.17 17.23 -17.72
C VAL A 114 57.03 18.37 -16.68
N PRO A 115 57.71 18.28 -15.51
CA PRO A 115 57.40 19.06 -14.31
C PRO A 115 58.26 20.32 -14.20
N ASP A 116 57.86 21.25 -13.34
CA ASP A 116 58.81 21.95 -12.47
C ASP A 116 58.11 22.61 -11.27
N THR A 117 58.91 22.68 -10.22
CA THR A 117 58.73 23.18 -8.86
C THR A 117 58.25 24.63 -8.78
N GLU A 118 57.37 24.96 -7.81
CA GLU A 118 57.54 26.09 -6.88
C GLU A 118 56.45 26.11 -5.78
N THR A 119 56.85 26.65 -4.64
CA THR A 119 56.23 26.72 -3.29
C THR A 119 54.93 27.54 -3.17
N PRO A 120 54.20 27.46 -2.03
CA PRO A 120 52.76 27.70 -2.00
C PRO A 120 52.40 29.18 -1.90
N SER A 121 51.43 29.60 -2.72
CA SER A 121 50.63 30.79 -2.45
C SER A 121 49.22 30.33 -2.05
N GLU A 122 48.78 30.76 -0.87
CA GLU A 122 47.41 30.61 -0.40
C GLU A 122 46.47 31.38 -1.34
N SER A 123 45.97 30.70 -2.37
CA SER A 123 44.82 31.19 -3.13
C SER A 123 43.55 30.66 -2.46
N ASN A 124 42.85 31.57 -1.78
CA ASN A 124 41.48 31.34 -1.31
C ASN A 124 40.56 31.22 -2.54
N SER A 125 40.48 30.02 -3.11
CA SER A 125 39.44 29.71 -4.08
C SER A 125 38.08 29.74 -3.36
N PRO A 126 37.08 30.48 -3.83
CA PRO A 126 35.77 30.46 -3.21
C PRO A 126 35.19 29.04 -3.31
N GLY A 127 34.95 28.43 -2.14
CA GLY A 127 34.41 27.09 -2.03
C GLY A 127 33.07 26.96 -2.76
N ILE A 128 32.71 25.71 -3.07
CA ILE A 128 31.46 25.30 -3.76
C ILE A 128 30.21 26.07 -3.27
N TRP A 129 30.18 26.46 -2.01
CA TRP A 129 29.11 27.25 -1.40
C TRP A 129 28.90 28.64 -1.99
N ARG A 130 29.96 29.36 -2.36
CA ARG A 130 29.82 30.67 -3.01
C ARG A 130 29.18 30.54 -4.39
N LYS A 131 29.51 29.47 -5.12
CA LYS A 131 28.90 29.16 -6.43
C LYS A 131 27.41 28.79 -6.31
N ILE A 132 27.00 28.13 -5.23
CA ILE A 132 25.59 27.80 -4.96
C ILE A 132 24.81 29.08 -4.57
N ILE A 133 25.42 29.97 -3.78
CA ILE A 133 24.82 31.25 -3.40
C ILE A 133 24.66 32.17 -4.63
N ASP A 134 25.70 32.27 -5.47
CA ASP A 134 25.67 33.06 -6.69
C ASP A 134 24.64 32.52 -7.71
N PHE A 135 24.38 31.19 -7.70
CA PHE A 135 23.35 30.55 -8.52
C PHE A 135 21.92 30.84 -8.02
N LEU A 136 21.72 30.94 -6.71
CA LEU A 136 20.41 31.15 -6.10
C LEU A 136 20.02 32.64 -5.98
N CYS A 137 21.01 33.55 -5.99
CA CYS A 137 20.83 35.01 -5.92
C CYS A 137 21.45 35.70 -7.15
N PRO A 138 20.82 35.64 -8.34
CA PRO A 138 21.43 36.07 -9.60
C PRO A 138 21.61 37.60 -9.76
N PHE A 139 21.25 38.41 -8.76
CA PHE A 139 21.27 39.87 -8.84
C PHE A 139 22.54 40.55 -8.30
N SER A 140 23.55 39.80 -7.81
CA SER A 140 24.71 40.43 -7.15
C SER A 140 25.71 41.13 -8.09
N ASN A 141 25.61 40.97 -9.42
CA ASN A 141 26.59 41.50 -10.36
C ASN A 141 26.00 42.50 -11.38
N SER A 142 25.01 43.29 -10.98
CA SER A 142 24.60 44.48 -11.74
C SER A 142 25.39 45.69 -11.24
N THR A 143 26.57 45.93 -11.82
CA THR A 143 27.23 47.25 -11.73
C THR A 143 26.40 48.27 -12.51
N ALA A 144 25.45 48.89 -11.83
CA ALA A 144 24.74 50.05 -12.34
C ALA A 144 25.55 51.31 -12.00
N ASN A 145 26.12 51.94 -13.03
CA ASN A 145 26.59 53.32 -12.96
C ASN A 145 25.40 54.22 -12.62
N MET A 146 25.36 54.79 -11.42
CA MET A 146 24.47 55.91 -11.12
C MET A 146 25.22 57.24 -11.21
N PRO A 147 24.60 58.28 -11.79
CA PRO A 147 25.19 59.61 -11.91
C PRO A 147 25.02 60.39 -10.60
N ASP A 148 26.00 61.24 -10.30
CA ASP A 148 25.90 62.29 -9.28
C ASP A 148 24.68 63.17 -9.55
N LYS A 149 23.79 63.28 -8.57
CA LYS A 149 22.96 64.49 -8.39
C LYS A 149 22.43 64.62 -6.98
N ASN A 150 22.78 65.78 -6.41
CA ASN A 150 22.27 66.36 -5.19
C ASN A 150 20.75 66.52 -5.23
N GLU A 151 20.04 66.05 -4.20
CA GLU A 151 18.82 66.70 -3.71
C GLU A 151 18.53 66.26 -2.27
N GLU A 152 18.23 67.26 -1.44
CA GLU A 152 17.95 67.16 -0.02
C GLU A 152 16.57 66.53 0.24
N ASP A 153 16.58 65.55 1.15
CA ASP A 153 15.64 65.40 2.25
C ASP A 153 14.14 65.21 1.94
N LYS A 154 13.74 63.94 1.79
CA LYS A 154 12.49 63.41 2.37
C LYS A 154 12.63 61.94 2.72
N GLY A 155 13.04 61.66 3.96
CA GLY A 155 12.73 60.44 4.74
C GLY A 155 12.40 59.17 3.96
N GLU A 156 13.26 58.77 3.02
CA GLU A 156 13.16 57.46 2.39
C GLU A 156 13.55 56.44 3.45
N ILE A 157 12.65 55.49 3.67
CA ILE A 157 12.95 54.26 4.40
C ILE A 157 14.19 53.70 3.69
N GLN A 158 15.34 53.80 4.34
CA GLN A 158 16.59 53.15 3.93
C GLN A 158 16.22 51.70 3.67
N TYR A 159 16.04 51.35 2.39
CA TYR A 159 16.08 49.97 1.97
C TYR A 159 17.42 49.45 2.48
N LEU A 160 17.38 48.35 3.22
CA LEU A 160 18.56 47.65 3.71
C LEU A 160 19.59 47.70 2.60
N ASP A 161 20.71 48.39 2.83
CA ASP A 161 21.81 48.39 1.89
C ASP A 161 22.27 46.94 1.79
N GLU A 162 21.78 46.22 0.78
CA GLU A 162 21.97 44.78 0.61
C GLU A 162 23.47 44.45 0.43
N THR A 163 24.29 45.47 0.20
CA THR A 163 25.75 45.39 0.09
C THR A 163 26.48 45.56 1.42
N SER A 164 25.78 45.97 2.48
CA SER A 164 26.36 46.09 3.82
C SER A 164 26.91 44.74 4.27
N PRO A 165 28.21 44.65 4.66
CA PRO A 165 28.83 43.42 5.14
C PRO A 165 28.05 42.77 6.30
N ALA A 166 27.34 43.58 7.09
CA ALA A 166 26.51 43.09 8.18
C ALA A 166 25.24 42.39 7.70
N VAL A 167 24.62 42.89 6.61
CA VAL A 167 23.43 42.27 6.00
C VAL A 167 23.83 40.98 5.30
N VAL A 168 24.93 40.98 4.55
CA VAL A 168 25.47 39.76 3.90
C VAL A 168 25.78 38.69 4.94
N LYS A 169 26.47 39.04 6.03
CA LYS A 169 26.78 38.10 7.11
C LYS A 169 25.53 37.57 7.81
N LEU A 170 24.53 38.43 8.03
CA LEU A 170 23.25 38.01 8.61
C LEU A 170 22.50 37.05 7.67
N VAL A 171 22.48 37.34 6.36
CA VAL A 171 21.87 36.47 5.35
C VAL A 171 22.62 35.14 5.26
N GLU A 172 23.95 35.15 5.29
CA GLU A 172 24.77 33.93 5.30
C GLU A 172 24.51 33.09 6.57
N GLU A 173 24.48 33.71 7.75
CA GLU A 173 24.16 33.04 9.02
C GLU A 173 22.74 32.47 9.01
N GLN A 174 21.75 33.22 8.51
CA GLN A 174 20.37 32.75 8.38
C GLN A 174 20.23 31.64 7.35
N THR A 175 20.96 31.71 6.23
CA THR A 175 20.96 30.70 5.18
C THR A 175 21.63 29.42 5.67
N ASN A 176 22.78 29.51 6.34
CA ASN A 176 23.42 28.36 6.98
C ASN A 176 22.55 27.74 8.07
N MET A 177 21.89 28.58 8.89
CA MET A 177 20.94 28.10 9.90
C MET A 177 19.74 27.41 9.24
N PHE A 178 19.22 27.96 8.14
CA PHE A 178 18.14 27.37 7.37
C PHE A 178 18.55 26.02 6.77
N PHE A 179 19.72 25.91 6.12
CA PHE A 179 20.20 24.65 5.56
C PHE A 179 20.49 23.60 6.64
N LYS A 180 21.11 23.98 7.76
CA LYS A 180 21.28 23.07 8.91
C LYS A 180 19.92 22.59 9.43
N THR A 181 18.97 23.51 9.60
CA THR A 181 17.61 23.17 10.02
C THR A 181 16.93 22.25 9.01
N LEU A 182 17.08 22.50 7.71
CA LEU A 182 16.52 21.69 6.62
C LEU A 182 17.12 20.27 6.62
N ILE A 183 18.43 20.13 6.83
CA ILE A 183 19.12 18.84 6.94
C ILE A 183 18.59 18.05 8.14
N TYR A 184 18.38 18.69 9.29
CA TYR A 184 17.74 18.05 10.45
C TYR A 184 16.24 17.81 10.25
N PHE A 185 15.60 18.55 9.34
CA PHE A 185 14.17 18.47 9.07
C PHE A 185 13.78 17.27 8.20
N ILE A 186 14.58 16.97 7.18
CA ILE A 186 14.34 15.84 6.25
C ILE A 186 14.12 14.51 7.01
N PRO A 187 14.97 14.11 7.97
CA PRO A 187 14.78 12.91 8.78
C PRO A 187 13.43 12.85 9.50
N GLY A 188 12.95 13.95 10.08
CA GLY A 188 11.67 14.02 10.78
C GLY A 188 10.46 13.77 9.86
N VAL A 189 10.53 14.28 8.63
CA VAL A 189 9.50 14.03 7.60
C VAL A 189 9.45 12.56 7.22
N PHE A 190 10.61 11.99 6.86
CA PHE A 190 10.70 10.57 6.50
C PHE A 190 10.24 9.68 7.65
N MET A 191 10.55 10.08 8.88
CA MET A 191 10.14 9.33 10.06
C MET A 191 8.61 9.24 10.21
N SER A 192 7.90 10.35 10.04
CA SER A 192 6.44 10.36 10.08
C SER A 192 5.81 9.49 8.99
N ASN A 193 6.39 9.53 7.79
CA ASN A 193 5.95 8.70 6.67
C ASN A 193 6.25 7.22 6.91
N ALA A 194 7.36 6.91 7.60
CA ALA A 194 7.69 5.55 8.03
C ALA A 194 6.62 4.99 8.93
N ILE A 195 6.27 5.74 9.98
CA ILE A 195 5.32 5.29 10.99
C ILE A 195 3.97 5.08 10.32
N ALA A 196 3.54 6.02 9.49
CA ALA A 196 2.32 5.90 8.70
C ALA A 196 2.33 4.65 7.81
N PHE A 197 3.44 4.41 7.11
CA PHE A 197 3.62 3.25 6.25
C PHE A 197 3.63 1.95 7.03
N LEU A 198 4.33 1.92 8.15
CA LEU A 198 4.42 0.76 9.01
C LEU A 198 3.06 0.45 9.63
N MET A 199 2.31 1.46 10.06
CA MET A 199 0.94 1.28 10.53
C MET A 199 0.04 0.74 9.42
N LEU A 200 0.16 1.26 8.20
CA LEU A 200 -0.60 0.76 7.06
C LEU A 200 -0.22 -0.68 6.68
N THR A 201 1.07 -1.02 6.66
CA THR A 201 1.51 -2.40 6.40
C THR A 201 1.07 -3.32 7.53
N THR A 202 1.18 -2.90 8.78
CA THR A 202 0.75 -3.72 9.92
C THR A 202 -0.77 -3.89 9.94
N VAL A 203 -1.55 -2.88 9.54
CA VAL A 203 -3.01 -3.00 9.35
C VAL A 203 -3.32 -3.97 8.21
N ASN A 204 -2.65 -3.87 7.07
CA ASN A 204 -2.82 -4.84 5.97
C ASN A 204 -2.47 -6.26 6.45
N GLN A 205 -1.36 -6.43 7.17
CA GLN A 205 -0.95 -7.72 7.75
C GLN A 205 -1.94 -8.23 8.81
N ALA A 206 -2.52 -7.32 9.60
CA ALA A 206 -3.56 -7.62 10.57
C ALA A 206 -4.87 -8.02 9.89
N GLU A 207 -5.26 -7.39 8.78
CA GLU A 207 -6.41 -7.82 7.97
C GLU A 207 -6.21 -9.24 7.45
N PHE A 208 -4.99 -9.61 7.01
CA PHE A 208 -4.65 -10.99 6.66
C PHE A 208 -4.74 -11.96 7.84
N SER A 209 -4.16 -11.61 9.00
CA SER A 209 -4.20 -12.43 10.23
C SER A 209 -5.60 -12.54 10.83
N SER A 210 -6.43 -11.51 10.65
CA SER A 210 -7.79 -11.44 11.18
C SER A 210 -8.72 -12.52 10.64
N ARG A 211 -8.29 -13.28 9.62
CA ARG A 211 -9.03 -14.40 9.05
C ARG A 211 -9.18 -15.62 9.96
N ASN A 212 -8.52 -15.65 11.12
CA ASN A 212 -8.55 -16.80 12.05
C ASN A 212 -9.10 -16.47 13.45
N ARG A 213 -10.03 -15.50 13.58
CA ARG A 213 -10.53 -15.00 14.88
C ARG A 213 -11.32 -16.06 15.65
N THR A 214 -10.83 -16.41 16.84
CA THR A 214 -11.60 -17.14 17.88
C THR A 214 -11.65 -16.38 19.22
N HIS A 215 -11.02 -15.20 19.32
CA HIS A 215 -10.87 -14.47 20.59
C HIS A 215 -11.32 -13.01 20.52
N TRP A 216 -11.99 -12.55 21.57
CA TRP A 216 -12.56 -11.19 21.69
C TRP A 216 -11.53 -10.05 21.63
N TRP A 217 -10.28 -10.29 22.06
CA TRP A 217 -9.21 -9.29 22.00
C TRP A 217 -8.62 -9.14 20.59
N ALA A 218 -8.90 -10.10 19.70
CA ALA A 218 -8.59 -9.98 18.26
C ALA A 218 -9.59 -9.08 17.51
N ASP A 219 -10.67 -8.63 18.17
CA ASP A 219 -11.64 -7.68 17.61
C ASP A 219 -11.26 -6.21 17.85
N MET A 220 -10.27 -5.95 18.72
CA MET A 220 -9.71 -4.60 18.82
C MET A 220 -8.89 -4.31 17.57
N ASP A 221 -9.34 -3.30 16.81
CA ASP A 221 -8.57 -2.75 15.70
C ASP A 221 -7.15 -2.42 16.20
N LEU A 222 -6.13 -2.79 15.42
CA LEU A 222 -4.72 -2.65 15.76
C LEU A 222 -4.38 -1.20 16.17
N GLN A 223 -5.16 -0.24 15.66
CA GLN A 223 -5.11 1.19 16.02
C GLN A 223 -5.34 1.46 17.51
N TRP A 224 -6.20 0.69 18.18
CA TRP A 224 -6.45 0.83 19.62
C TRP A 224 -5.23 0.44 20.44
N TYR A 225 -4.55 -0.65 20.07
CA TYR A 225 -3.31 -1.04 20.72
C TYR A 225 -2.25 0.05 20.60
N SER A 226 -2.15 0.68 19.43
CA SER A 226 -1.24 1.81 19.23
C SER A 226 -1.55 2.97 20.17
N ALA A 227 -2.82 3.37 20.27
CA ALA A 227 -3.23 4.44 21.17
C ALA A 227 -2.96 4.10 22.65
N ILE A 228 -3.23 2.86 23.07
CA ILE A 228 -2.93 2.39 24.43
C ILE A 228 -1.43 2.43 24.70
N PHE A 229 -0.61 1.96 23.75
CA PHE A 229 0.84 2.01 23.89
C PHE A 229 1.34 3.45 23.97
N ASP A 230 0.83 4.37 23.16
CA ASP A 230 1.22 5.79 23.24
C ASP A 230 0.88 6.40 24.61
N ILE A 231 -0.32 6.13 25.14
CA ILE A 231 -0.75 6.60 26.46
C ILE A 231 0.18 6.11 27.58
N ILE A 232 0.69 4.87 27.47
CA ILE A 232 1.59 4.28 28.47
C ILE A 232 3.04 4.73 28.25
N LEU A 233 3.50 4.73 26.99
CA LEU A 233 4.89 4.99 26.62
C LEU A 233 5.26 6.46 26.76
N PHE A 234 4.33 7.39 26.53
CA PHE A 234 4.62 8.82 26.69
C PHE A 234 5.07 9.20 28.12
N PRO A 235 4.28 8.92 29.19
CA PRO A 235 4.72 9.21 30.55
C PRO A 235 5.93 8.37 30.96
N LEU A 236 6.02 7.10 30.52
CA LEU A 236 7.19 6.27 30.80
C LEU A 236 8.47 6.86 30.17
N ASN A 237 8.36 7.39 28.96
CA ASN A 237 9.47 8.06 28.30
C ASN A 237 9.85 9.35 29.04
N GLU A 238 8.88 10.20 29.37
CA GLU A 238 9.12 11.49 30.03
C GLU A 238 9.70 11.34 31.45
N PHE A 239 9.18 10.42 32.26
CA PHE A 239 9.54 10.29 33.66
C PHE A 239 10.67 9.29 33.94
N ILE A 240 10.89 8.31 33.06
CA ILE A 240 11.85 7.22 33.30
C ILE A 240 12.97 7.24 32.25
N VAL A 241 12.63 7.02 30.98
CA VAL A 241 13.63 6.81 29.93
C VAL A 241 14.46 8.06 29.70
N TYR A 242 13.80 9.20 29.51
CA TYR A 242 14.44 10.46 29.19
C TYR A 242 15.36 10.96 30.33
N PRO A 243 14.96 10.94 31.62
CA PRO A 243 15.86 11.26 32.73
C PRO A 243 17.06 10.31 32.85
N ILE A 244 16.88 9.01 32.59
CA ILE A 244 17.99 8.04 32.62
C ILE A 244 18.99 8.34 31.50
N LEU A 245 18.51 8.58 30.27
CA LEU A 245 19.37 8.91 29.14
C LEU A 245 20.09 10.25 29.35
N ARG A 246 19.40 11.27 29.89
CA ARG A 246 20.00 12.56 30.26
C ARG A 246 21.07 12.42 31.35
N LYS A 247 20.86 11.58 32.38
CA LYS A 247 21.88 11.27 33.39
C LYS A 247 23.13 10.61 32.79
N ARG A 248 23.00 9.95 31.64
CA ARG A 248 24.10 9.36 30.87
C ARG A 248 24.68 10.33 29.83
N ASN A 249 24.33 11.61 29.88
CA ASN A 249 24.76 12.66 28.95
C ASN A 249 24.32 12.45 27.49
N PHE A 250 23.24 11.70 27.24
CA PHE A 250 22.65 11.66 25.90
C PHE A 250 22.00 13.02 25.59
N SER A 251 22.42 13.66 24.52
CA SER A 251 21.74 14.85 24.00
C SER A 251 20.40 14.47 23.34
N ASN A 252 19.52 15.45 23.12
CA ASN A 252 18.27 15.24 22.37
C ASN A 252 18.49 14.55 21.03
N LEU A 253 19.60 14.90 20.37
CA LEU A 253 19.98 14.36 19.07
C LEU A 253 20.35 12.87 19.13
N HIS A 254 21.02 12.42 20.21
CA HIS A 254 21.31 11.00 20.44
C HIS A 254 20.03 10.20 20.73
N ILE A 255 19.10 10.77 21.49
CA ILE A 255 17.81 10.14 21.79
C ILE A 255 16.99 10.03 20.50
N TYR A 256 16.98 11.08 19.69
CA TYR A 256 16.36 11.08 18.36
C TYR A 256 16.93 9.99 17.45
N LEU A 257 18.26 9.89 17.34
CA LEU A 257 18.95 8.83 16.59
C LEU A 257 18.59 7.43 17.10
N THR A 258 18.46 7.26 18.42
CA THR A 258 18.09 5.98 19.03
C THR A 258 16.67 5.58 18.63
N GLY A 259 15.72 6.53 18.68
CA GLY A 259 14.36 6.31 18.18
C GLY A 259 14.32 6.00 16.68
N TYR A 260 15.14 6.68 15.88
CA TYR A 260 15.25 6.44 14.43
C TYR A 260 15.86 5.07 14.10
N LEU A 261 16.86 4.63 14.87
CA LEU A 261 17.42 3.28 14.77
C LEU A 261 16.36 2.22 15.10
N ALA A 262 15.62 2.42 16.21
CA ALA A 262 14.53 1.54 16.58
C ALA A 262 13.48 1.44 15.45
N LEU A 263 13.09 2.56 14.86
CA LEU A 263 12.17 2.56 13.72
C LEU A 263 12.71 1.78 12.52
N THR A 264 13.98 1.99 12.17
CA THR A 264 14.65 1.26 11.08
C THR A 264 14.60 -0.26 11.32
N LEU A 265 14.87 -0.70 12.55
CA LEU A 265 14.79 -2.12 12.92
C LEU A 265 13.36 -2.66 12.81
N VAL A 266 12.35 -1.88 13.22
CA VAL A 266 10.94 -2.29 13.09
C VAL A 266 10.53 -2.40 11.63
N VAL A 267 10.97 -1.48 10.76
CA VAL A 267 10.75 -1.58 9.30
C VAL A 267 11.39 -2.84 8.73
N MET A 268 12.60 -3.20 9.18
CA MET A 268 13.26 -4.45 8.78
C MET A 268 12.51 -5.70 9.26
N CYS A 269 12.02 -5.72 10.50
CA CYS A 269 11.18 -6.81 10.99
C CYS A 269 9.89 -6.92 10.16
N SER A 270 9.27 -5.79 9.83
CA SER A 270 8.07 -5.74 9.00
C SER A 270 8.33 -6.27 7.58
N LEU A 271 9.52 -6.00 7.04
CA LEU A 271 9.96 -6.54 5.75
C LEU A 271 10.08 -8.07 5.79
N VAL A 272 10.70 -8.62 6.84
CA VAL A 272 10.83 -10.08 7.01
C VAL A 272 9.45 -10.73 7.10
N VAL A 273 8.56 -10.17 7.93
CA VAL A 273 7.16 -10.64 8.04
C VAL A 273 6.45 -10.56 6.69
N GLN A 274 6.64 -9.48 5.94
CA GLN A 274 6.01 -9.32 4.62
C GLN A 274 6.55 -10.31 3.60
N ILE A 275 7.86 -10.60 3.60
CA ILE A 275 8.44 -11.61 2.72
C ILE A 275 7.85 -12.98 3.03
N GLN A 276 7.79 -13.36 4.33
CA GLN A 276 7.17 -14.61 4.75
C GLN A 276 5.69 -14.69 4.35
N LEU A 277 4.94 -13.59 4.49
CA LEU A 277 3.56 -13.52 4.04
C LEU A 277 3.44 -13.65 2.53
N GLU A 278 4.32 -13.02 1.75
CA GLU A 278 4.29 -13.12 0.28
C GLU A 278 4.67 -14.52 -0.21
N ASP A 279 5.59 -15.19 0.47
CA ASP A 279 5.92 -16.60 0.23
C ASP A 279 4.72 -17.49 0.57
N GLU A 280 4.01 -17.23 1.67
CA GLU A 280 2.80 -18.00 1.98
C GLU A 280 1.59 -17.61 1.10
N LEU A 281 1.61 -16.44 0.47
CA LEU A 281 0.57 -15.91 -0.43
C LEU A 281 0.82 -16.23 -1.91
N HIS A 282 1.63 -17.25 -2.25
CA HIS A 282 1.97 -17.71 -3.62
C HIS A 282 0.76 -17.92 -4.59
N PHE A 283 -0.46 -17.72 -4.12
CA PHE A 283 -1.70 -17.91 -4.86
C PHE A 283 -1.98 -16.85 -5.92
N MET A 284 -1.42 -15.63 -5.83
CA MET A 284 -1.55 -14.63 -6.90
C MET A 284 -0.40 -14.73 -7.90
N PRO A 285 -0.65 -15.12 -9.15
CA PRO A 285 0.40 -15.19 -10.16
C PRO A 285 0.96 -13.79 -10.46
N GLU A 286 2.28 -13.69 -10.60
CA GLU A 286 2.97 -12.48 -11.05
C GLU A 286 2.50 -12.01 -12.43
N GLU A 287 2.94 -10.81 -12.83
CA GLU A 287 2.84 -10.36 -14.21
C GLU A 287 3.42 -11.41 -15.16
N TYR A 288 2.65 -11.76 -16.19
CA TYR A 288 3.04 -12.76 -17.19
C TYR A 288 3.17 -14.19 -16.64
N THR A 289 2.54 -14.51 -15.51
CA THR A 289 2.44 -15.89 -15.03
C THR A 289 0.99 -16.27 -14.72
N SER A 290 0.71 -17.57 -14.59
CA SER A 290 -0.59 -18.14 -14.24
C SER A 290 -0.38 -19.33 -13.31
N ASN A 291 -1.33 -19.57 -12.42
CA ASN A 291 -1.35 -20.77 -11.59
C ASN A 291 -2.30 -21.79 -12.22
N LEU A 292 -1.87 -23.02 -12.43
CA LEU A 292 -2.68 -24.08 -13.02
C LEU A 292 -2.95 -25.16 -11.99
N ARG A 293 -4.23 -25.43 -11.72
CA ARG A 293 -4.69 -26.51 -10.85
C ARG A 293 -5.35 -27.59 -11.67
N ILE A 294 -4.97 -28.83 -11.46
CA ILE A 294 -5.54 -29.97 -12.16
C ILE A 294 -6.08 -30.96 -11.14
N PHE A 295 -7.41 -31.08 -11.08
CA PHE A 295 -8.14 -31.95 -10.17
C PHE A 295 -8.37 -33.30 -10.85
N ASN A 296 -8.00 -34.39 -10.19
CA ASN A 296 -8.29 -35.74 -10.65
C ASN A 296 -9.60 -36.23 -10.01
N THR A 297 -10.67 -36.38 -10.80
CA THR A 297 -11.95 -36.93 -10.30
C THR A 297 -12.12 -38.41 -10.57
N LEU A 298 -11.10 -39.05 -11.13
CA LEU A 298 -11.12 -40.47 -11.47
C LEU A 298 -10.77 -41.31 -10.23
N PRO A 299 -11.30 -42.54 -10.12
CA PRO A 299 -11.00 -43.44 -9.00
C PRO A 299 -9.61 -44.12 -9.14
N TYR A 300 -8.74 -43.61 -10.01
CA TYR A 300 -7.40 -44.13 -10.27
C TYR A 300 -6.41 -42.98 -10.51
N SER A 301 -5.13 -43.23 -10.30
CA SER A 301 -4.09 -42.24 -10.49
C SER A 301 -3.92 -41.87 -11.97
N CYS A 302 -3.57 -40.61 -12.22
CA CYS A 302 -3.33 -40.07 -13.55
C CYS A 302 -1.97 -39.38 -13.60
N THR A 303 -1.19 -39.68 -14.63
CA THR A 303 0.07 -38.99 -14.87
C THR A 303 -0.18 -37.79 -15.79
N ILE A 304 0.23 -36.61 -15.35
CA ILE A 304 0.07 -35.35 -16.07
C ILE A 304 1.41 -34.93 -16.65
N ASN A 305 1.42 -34.64 -17.94
CA ASN A 305 2.57 -34.07 -18.64
C ASN A 305 2.16 -32.80 -19.37
N ILE A 306 2.82 -31.70 -19.02
CA ILE A 306 2.69 -30.41 -19.70
C ILE A 306 4.08 -30.03 -20.17
N ALA A 307 4.29 -30.08 -21.49
CA ALA A 307 5.60 -29.87 -22.09
C ALA A 307 6.27 -28.58 -21.57
N GLY A 308 7.41 -28.74 -20.90
CA GLY A 308 8.22 -27.65 -20.37
C GLY A 308 7.87 -27.15 -18.96
N PHE A 309 6.81 -27.69 -18.33
CA PHE A 309 6.36 -27.27 -17.00
C PHE A 309 6.24 -28.45 -16.04
N ILE A 310 5.40 -29.44 -16.39
CA ILE A 310 5.11 -30.60 -15.56
C ILE A 310 5.60 -31.85 -16.29
N ASN A 311 6.58 -32.55 -15.72
CA ASN A 311 7.11 -33.79 -16.30
C ASN A 311 6.57 -34.99 -15.53
N ASP A 312 5.56 -35.62 -16.10
CA ASP A 312 5.00 -36.90 -15.65
C ASP A 312 4.63 -36.93 -14.15
N THR A 313 3.97 -35.88 -13.66
CA THR A 313 3.50 -35.82 -12.27
C THR A 313 2.28 -36.71 -12.10
N GLU A 314 2.37 -37.71 -11.22
CA GLU A 314 1.25 -38.56 -10.84
C GLU A 314 0.32 -37.81 -9.87
N VAL A 315 -0.98 -37.84 -10.16
CA VAL A 315 -2.05 -37.28 -9.32
C VAL A 315 -2.95 -38.40 -8.88
N GLU A 316 -2.99 -38.63 -7.56
CA GLU A 316 -3.80 -39.67 -6.95
C GLU A 316 -5.32 -39.43 -7.15
N PRO A 317 -6.15 -40.47 -6.97
CA PRO A 317 -7.60 -40.36 -7.03
C PRO A 317 -8.13 -39.28 -6.08
N PHE A 318 -9.00 -38.40 -6.58
CA PHE A 318 -9.65 -37.35 -5.79
C PHE A 318 -8.68 -36.33 -5.17
N GLU A 319 -7.49 -36.20 -5.75
CA GLU A 319 -6.50 -35.18 -5.39
C GLU A 319 -6.34 -34.14 -6.51
N TYR A 320 -5.39 -33.22 -6.31
CA TYR A 320 -5.05 -32.21 -7.31
C TYR A 320 -3.54 -31.97 -7.40
N ALA A 321 -3.07 -31.65 -8.60
CA ALA A 321 -1.77 -31.04 -8.81
C ALA A 321 -1.91 -29.51 -8.92
N LEU A 322 -0.97 -28.78 -8.33
CA LEU A 322 -0.85 -27.33 -8.46
C LEU A 322 0.51 -27.01 -9.09
N GLU A 323 0.48 -26.34 -10.24
CA GLU A 323 1.65 -25.76 -10.88
C GLU A 323 1.58 -24.24 -10.75
N THR A 324 2.54 -23.66 -10.06
CA THR A 324 2.61 -22.21 -9.82
C THR A 324 3.54 -21.53 -10.82
N GLY A 325 3.20 -20.31 -11.22
CA GLY A 325 4.12 -19.48 -12.00
C GLY A 325 4.29 -19.90 -13.46
N VAL A 326 3.29 -20.55 -14.06
CA VAL A 326 3.33 -20.94 -15.47
C VAL A 326 3.47 -19.68 -16.34
N PRO A 327 4.57 -19.49 -17.08
CA PRO A 327 4.81 -18.30 -17.87
C PRO A 327 3.80 -18.20 -19.01
N VAL A 328 3.08 -17.08 -19.03
CA VAL A 328 2.05 -16.75 -20.01
C VAL A 328 2.26 -15.31 -20.45
N GLY A 329 2.18 -14.99 -21.73
CA GLY A 329 2.22 -13.59 -22.17
C GLY A 329 1.00 -12.81 -21.65
N LYS A 330 -0.01 -12.63 -22.49
CA LYS A 330 -1.36 -12.22 -22.01
C LYS A 330 -2.24 -13.44 -21.77
N SER A 331 -2.05 -14.45 -22.61
CA SER A 331 -2.69 -15.75 -22.58
C SER A 331 -1.79 -16.75 -23.30
N ALA A 332 -1.80 -18.01 -22.90
CA ALA A 332 -1.17 -19.10 -23.62
C ALA A 332 -2.13 -20.28 -23.76
N LYS A 333 -1.88 -21.15 -24.73
CA LYS A 333 -2.54 -22.46 -24.82
C LYS A 333 -1.51 -23.53 -24.45
N LEU A 334 -1.76 -24.23 -23.36
CA LEU A 334 -0.93 -25.34 -22.90
C LEU A 334 -1.55 -26.64 -23.40
N TRP A 335 -0.71 -27.58 -23.81
CA TRP A 335 -1.15 -28.93 -24.14
C TRP A 335 -0.91 -29.84 -22.94
N VAL A 336 -1.99 -30.22 -22.27
CA VAL A 336 -1.96 -31.09 -21.09
C VAL A 336 -2.21 -32.52 -21.56
N THR A 337 -1.18 -33.36 -21.45
CA THR A 337 -1.27 -34.79 -21.73
C THR A 337 -1.56 -35.53 -20.43
N ILE A 338 -2.62 -36.33 -20.45
CA ILE A 338 -3.09 -37.11 -19.31
C ILE A 338 -2.95 -38.57 -19.69
N THR A 339 -2.14 -39.29 -18.93
CA THR A 339 -1.97 -40.73 -19.06
C THR A 339 -2.71 -41.40 -17.90
N GLU A 340 -3.81 -42.06 -18.24
CA GLU A 340 -4.65 -42.79 -17.30
C GLU A 340 -4.09 -44.20 -17.12
N LYS A 341 -3.74 -44.57 -15.88
CA LYS A 341 -3.24 -45.90 -15.55
C LYS A 341 -4.37 -46.76 -14.99
N ARG A 342 -4.99 -47.57 -15.84
CA ARG A 342 -6.07 -48.48 -15.43
C ARG A 342 -5.58 -49.92 -15.51
N ASN A 343 -5.27 -50.51 -14.35
CA ASN A 343 -4.75 -51.87 -14.24
C ASN A 343 -3.51 -52.09 -15.12
N THR A 344 -3.68 -52.68 -16.31
CA THR A 344 -2.61 -52.97 -17.30
C THR A 344 -2.72 -52.17 -18.59
N THR A 345 -3.78 -51.36 -18.76
CA THR A 345 -3.97 -50.53 -19.95
C THR A 345 -3.64 -49.09 -19.62
N GLU A 346 -2.68 -48.53 -20.33
CA GLU A 346 -2.38 -47.10 -20.31
C GLU A 346 -3.05 -46.44 -21.51
N SER A 347 -3.83 -45.41 -21.25
CA SER A 347 -4.38 -44.56 -22.32
C SER A 347 -3.92 -43.13 -22.11
N SER A 348 -3.31 -42.55 -23.13
CA SER A 348 -2.84 -41.17 -23.11
C SER A 348 -3.71 -40.30 -24.01
N ARG A 349 -4.12 -39.13 -23.50
CA ARG A 349 -4.93 -38.16 -24.23
C ARG A 349 -4.40 -36.76 -23.96
N THR A 350 -4.34 -35.93 -25.00
CA THR A 350 -3.83 -34.55 -24.90
C THR A 350 -4.95 -33.56 -25.14
N TYR A 351 -5.05 -32.55 -24.26
CA TYR A 351 -6.09 -31.53 -24.28
C TYR A 351 -5.48 -30.12 -24.31
N PRO A 352 -6.03 -29.19 -25.09
CA PRO A 352 -5.63 -27.78 -25.03
C PRO A 352 -6.29 -27.08 -23.84
N VAL A 353 -5.50 -26.43 -22.98
CA VAL A 353 -5.95 -25.61 -21.86
C VAL A 353 -5.56 -24.17 -22.11
N SER A 354 -6.52 -23.24 -22.06
CA SER A 354 -6.24 -21.82 -22.23
C SER A 354 -5.90 -21.19 -20.88
N VAL A 355 -4.67 -20.70 -20.74
CA VAL A 355 -4.20 -19.99 -19.54
C VAL A 355 -4.10 -18.48 -19.76
N LYS A 356 -4.26 -17.67 -18.71
CA LYS A 356 -4.25 -16.20 -18.77
C LYS A 356 -3.38 -15.63 -17.65
N ALA A 357 -2.67 -14.54 -17.95
CA ALA A 357 -1.81 -13.89 -16.97
C ALA A 357 -2.60 -13.39 -15.75
N ARG A 358 -1.98 -13.48 -14.56
CA ARG A 358 -2.56 -13.06 -13.28
C ARG A 358 -3.89 -13.77 -12.92
N LYS A 359 -4.08 -14.99 -13.42
CA LYS A 359 -5.22 -15.83 -13.07
C LYS A 359 -4.77 -17.19 -12.57
N SER A 360 -5.49 -17.73 -11.59
CA SER A 360 -5.45 -19.17 -11.33
C SER A 360 -6.55 -19.87 -12.10
N ILE A 361 -6.19 -20.95 -12.79
CA ILE A 361 -7.09 -21.69 -13.66
C ILE A 361 -7.19 -23.11 -13.14
N SER A 362 -8.42 -23.54 -12.92
CA SER A 362 -8.73 -24.88 -12.45
C SER A 362 -9.26 -25.74 -13.57
N VAL A 363 -8.67 -26.91 -13.72
CA VAL A 363 -9.00 -27.89 -14.73
C VAL A 363 -9.34 -29.20 -14.04
N ILE A 364 -10.38 -29.88 -14.52
CA ILE A 364 -10.97 -31.04 -13.87
C ILE A 364 -10.88 -32.21 -14.85
N ILE A 365 -10.12 -33.24 -14.48
CA ILE A 365 -10.04 -34.51 -15.22
C ILE A 365 -11.29 -35.32 -14.89
N THR A 366 -12.06 -35.70 -15.92
CA THR A 366 -13.28 -36.50 -15.80
C THR A 366 -13.24 -37.68 -16.76
N LYS A 367 -14.16 -38.64 -16.61
CA LYS A 367 -14.29 -39.79 -17.52
C LYS A 367 -14.53 -39.38 -18.98
N ASN A 368 -15.13 -38.21 -19.21
CA ASN A 368 -15.40 -37.64 -20.53
C ASN A 368 -14.23 -36.80 -21.09
N GLY A 369 -13.11 -36.74 -20.36
CA GLY A 369 -11.95 -35.92 -20.68
C GLY A 369 -11.80 -34.72 -19.77
N LEU A 370 -11.11 -33.70 -20.28
CA LEU A 370 -10.70 -32.55 -19.51
C LEU A 370 -11.73 -31.42 -19.56
N PHE A 371 -12.23 -31.01 -18.40
CA PHE A 371 -13.12 -29.86 -18.27
C PHE A 371 -12.36 -28.68 -17.68
N GLN A 372 -12.23 -27.61 -18.46
CA GLN A 372 -11.73 -26.35 -17.94
C GLN A 372 -12.90 -25.60 -17.27
N ASN A 373 -12.78 -25.33 -15.98
CA ASN A 373 -13.73 -24.43 -15.33
C ASN A 373 -13.62 -23.06 -16.02
N GLY A 374 -14.74 -22.31 -16.13
CA GLY A 374 -14.76 -21.05 -16.87
C GLY A 374 -13.71 -20.04 -16.39
N ASP A 375 -13.68 -18.85 -16.99
CA ASP A 375 -12.80 -17.73 -16.57
C ASP A 375 -12.92 -17.29 -15.09
N TYR A 376 -13.80 -17.95 -14.33
CA TYR A 376 -13.98 -17.85 -12.90
C TYR A 376 -12.69 -18.23 -12.20
N ASP A 377 -12.16 -17.30 -11.43
CA ASP A 377 -10.91 -17.43 -10.71
C ASP A 377 -11.25 -17.74 -9.25
N PRO A 378 -11.31 -19.03 -8.84
CA PRO A 378 -11.57 -19.38 -7.44
C PRO A 378 -10.45 -18.92 -6.50
N THR A 379 -9.29 -18.45 -7.02
CA THR A 379 -8.24 -17.81 -6.20
C THR A 379 -8.43 -16.33 -6.01
N LEU A 380 -9.37 -15.71 -6.72
CA LEU A 380 -10.03 -14.54 -6.20
C LEU A 380 -10.96 -15.00 -5.09
N PHE A 381 -10.38 -15.49 -3.98
CA PHE A 381 -10.84 -14.99 -2.68
C PHE A 381 -10.98 -13.50 -2.92
N PRO A 382 -12.20 -12.95 -2.90
CA PRO A 382 -12.33 -11.53 -3.11
C PRO A 382 -11.40 -10.91 -2.08
N ALA A 383 -10.41 -10.16 -2.53
CA ALA A 383 -9.63 -9.27 -1.66
C ALA A 383 -10.53 -8.15 -1.09
N GLY A 384 -11.84 -8.39 -1.01
CA GLY A 384 -12.81 -7.65 -0.24
C GLY A 384 -12.98 -8.30 1.14
N GLU A 385 -13.93 -7.79 1.89
CA GLU A 385 -14.22 -8.19 3.27
C GLU A 385 -14.53 -9.70 3.34
N ILE A 386 -13.53 -10.51 3.70
CA ILE A 386 -13.74 -11.93 3.98
C ILE A 386 -14.40 -11.98 5.34
N ASN A 387 -15.69 -12.34 5.34
CA ASN A 387 -16.39 -12.57 6.58
C ASN A 387 -15.81 -13.83 7.24
N ASN A 388 -15.14 -13.67 8.38
CA ASN A 388 -14.55 -14.77 9.15
C ASN A 388 -15.56 -15.84 9.56
N SER A 389 -16.86 -15.53 9.55
CA SER A 389 -17.90 -16.52 9.83
C SER A 389 -18.29 -17.34 8.61
N VAL A 390 -17.80 -17.01 7.42
CA VAL A 390 -18.19 -17.61 6.13
C VAL A 390 -16.97 -18.24 5.47
N SER A 391 -17.17 -19.45 4.97
CA SER A 391 -16.23 -20.22 4.18
C SER A 391 -16.77 -20.34 2.78
N SER A 392 -15.87 -20.40 1.82
CA SER A 392 -16.23 -20.67 0.44
C SER A 392 -15.95 -22.13 0.14
N PHE A 393 -16.80 -22.74 -0.68
CA PHE A 393 -16.50 -24.06 -1.23
C PHE A 393 -16.93 -24.12 -2.69
N PHE A 394 -16.31 -25.00 -3.44
CA PHE A 394 -16.71 -25.28 -4.82
C PHE A 394 -16.85 -26.78 -5.00
N VAL A 395 -17.81 -27.15 -5.82
CA VAL A 395 -18.14 -28.56 -6.06
C VAL A 395 -17.49 -29.02 -7.34
N ILE A 396 -16.70 -30.09 -7.25
CA ILE A 396 -16.12 -30.80 -8.37
C ILE A 396 -16.80 -32.17 -8.44
N HIS A 397 -17.23 -32.58 -9.63
CA HIS A 397 -17.78 -33.92 -9.81
C HIS A 397 -17.31 -34.59 -11.11
N GLY A 398 -16.97 -35.88 -11.00
CA GLY A 398 -16.52 -36.74 -12.11
C GLY A 398 -17.65 -37.47 -12.85
N LEU A 399 -18.90 -37.18 -12.50
CA LEU A 399 -20.09 -37.87 -13.03
C LEU A 399 -20.24 -37.62 -14.54
N THR A 400 -20.45 -38.70 -15.31
CA THR A 400 -20.51 -38.70 -16.79
C THR A 400 -21.80 -38.12 -17.35
N SER A 401 -22.91 -38.28 -16.64
CA SER A 401 -24.19 -37.65 -16.93
C SER A 401 -24.96 -37.49 -15.62
N LEU A 402 -25.37 -36.27 -15.34
CA LEU A 402 -26.34 -35.98 -14.28
C LEU A 402 -27.72 -36.17 -14.90
N LYS A 403 -28.48 -37.17 -14.42
CA LYS A 403 -29.85 -37.38 -14.94
C LYS A 403 -30.79 -36.30 -14.42
N GLU A 404 -30.54 -35.88 -13.18
CA GLU A 404 -31.22 -34.78 -12.51
C GLU A 404 -30.15 -33.86 -11.90
N SER A 405 -30.47 -32.59 -11.63
CA SER A 405 -29.51 -31.70 -10.98
C SER A 405 -29.37 -32.09 -9.51
N PRO A 406 -28.26 -32.72 -9.08
CA PRO A 406 -28.17 -33.19 -7.72
C PRO A 406 -28.00 -31.99 -6.78
N SER A 407 -28.47 -32.14 -5.55
CA SER A 407 -28.30 -31.14 -4.51
C SER A 407 -27.31 -31.62 -3.45
N LEU A 408 -26.43 -30.73 -3.03
CA LEU A 408 -25.53 -30.93 -1.91
C LEU A 408 -26.12 -30.20 -0.70
N ASN A 409 -26.50 -30.97 0.31
CA ASN A 409 -27.09 -30.48 1.54
C ASN A 409 -26.02 -30.49 2.64
N PHE A 410 -25.84 -29.33 3.27
CA PHE A 410 -25.05 -29.18 4.48
C PHE A 410 -26.01 -29.06 5.66
N ILE A 411 -26.07 -30.10 6.49
CA ILE A 411 -26.90 -30.14 7.68
C ILE A 411 -26.03 -29.82 8.88
N GLU A 412 -26.19 -28.62 9.45
CA GLU A 412 -25.39 -28.21 10.60
C GLU A 412 -25.74 -29.06 11.84
N THR A 413 -24.76 -29.74 12.41
CA THR A 413 -24.98 -30.75 13.48
C THR A 413 -25.60 -30.15 14.74
N LYS A 414 -25.29 -28.87 15.05
CA LYS A 414 -25.76 -28.19 16.27
C LYS A 414 -27.14 -27.56 16.12
N THR A 415 -27.39 -26.87 15.00
CA THR A 415 -28.62 -26.11 14.77
C THR A 415 -29.65 -26.88 13.96
N LEU A 416 -29.24 -27.99 13.33
CA LEU A 416 -29.99 -28.75 12.33
C LEU A 416 -30.44 -27.90 11.13
N LYS A 417 -29.81 -26.74 10.92
CA LYS A 417 -30.07 -25.90 9.77
C LYS A 417 -29.54 -26.59 8.53
N ASN A 418 -30.44 -26.91 7.61
CA ASN A 418 -30.11 -27.48 6.32
C ASN A 418 -29.88 -26.36 5.30
N THR A 419 -28.69 -26.34 4.69
CA THR A 419 -28.36 -25.44 3.58
C THR A 419 -28.11 -26.28 2.34
N ALA A 420 -29.03 -26.22 1.39
CA ALA A 420 -28.98 -27.01 0.15
C ALA A 420 -28.47 -26.16 -1.02
N PHE A 421 -27.53 -26.71 -1.78
CA PHE A 421 -26.96 -26.08 -2.96
C PHE A 421 -27.16 -26.98 -4.18
N ARG A 422 -27.43 -26.38 -5.33
CA ARG A 422 -27.43 -27.11 -6.60
C ARG A 422 -25.99 -27.40 -6.98
N ILE A 423 -25.69 -28.65 -7.29
CA ILE A 423 -24.35 -29.06 -7.71
C ILE A 423 -24.13 -28.57 -9.14
N GLU A 424 -23.38 -27.49 -9.25
CA GLU A 424 -22.89 -26.94 -10.51
C GLU A 424 -21.37 -26.98 -10.48
N ARG A 425 -20.77 -27.60 -11.50
CA ARG A 425 -19.33 -27.83 -11.54
C ARG A 425 -18.58 -26.51 -11.52
N GLY A 426 -17.74 -26.33 -10.50
CA GLY A 426 -16.83 -25.19 -10.43
C GLY A 426 -17.48 -23.86 -10.05
N ILE A 427 -18.72 -23.88 -9.56
CA ILE A 427 -19.36 -22.71 -8.95
C ILE A 427 -19.00 -22.65 -7.47
N GLN A 428 -18.65 -21.45 -7.02
CA GLN A 428 -18.38 -21.16 -5.62
C GLN A 428 -19.70 -20.90 -4.88
N HIS A 429 -19.78 -21.49 -3.69
CA HIS A 429 -20.85 -21.31 -2.74
C HIS A 429 -20.26 -20.88 -1.40
N GLU A 430 -21.05 -20.16 -0.62
CA GLU A 430 -20.67 -19.69 0.70
C GLU A 430 -21.48 -20.41 1.77
N ILE A 431 -20.81 -20.81 2.85
CA ILE A 431 -21.42 -21.46 4.00
C ILE A 431 -20.80 -20.94 5.29
N ASN A 432 -21.55 -20.91 6.38
CA ASN A 432 -20.99 -20.50 7.66
C ASN A 432 -19.96 -21.53 8.18
N ALA A 433 -19.08 -21.07 9.06
CA ALA A 433 -18.21 -21.97 9.82
C ALA A 433 -19.05 -22.85 10.78
N GLY A 434 -18.75 -24.14 10.85
CA GLY A 434 -19.53 -25.08 11.64
C GLY A 434 -19.14 -26.54 11.40
N THR A 435 -19.86 -27.45 12.07
CA THR A 435 -19.72 -28.90 11.85
C THR A 435 -20.95 -29.41 11.12
N TYR A 436 -20.74 -29.99 9.94
CA TYR A 436 -21.79 -30.35 9.02
C TYR A 436 -21.84 -31.86 8.78
N THR A 437 -23.05 -32.36 8.57
CA THR A 437 -23.29 -33.63 7.89
C THR A 437 -23.58 -33.33 6.43
N LEU A 438 -22.86 -33.98 5.52
CA LEU A 438 -23.06 -33.81 4.09
C LEU A 438 -23.96 -34.90 3.55
N GLU A 439 -24.99 -34.47 2.85
CA GLU A 439 -25.95 -35.34 2.18
C GLU A 439 -26.06 -34.91 0.71
N ILE A 440 -25.81 -35.83 -0.22
CA ILE A 440 -25.95 -35.61 -1.65
C ILE A 440 -27.25 -36.31 -2.10
N LYS A 441 -28.14 -35.54 -2.73
CA LYS A 441 -29.40 -36.05 -3.27
C LYS A 441 -29.42 -35.95 -4.79
N GLU A 442 -29.66 -37.06 -5.46
CA GLU A 442 -29.97 -37.10 -6.90
C GLU A 442 -31.29 -37.85 -7.10
N GLY A 443 -32.39 -37.10 -7.24
CA GLY A 443 -33.74 -37.65 -7.28
C GLY A 443 -34.08 -38.44 -6.01
N ASN A 444 -34.42 -39.72 -6.16
CA ASN A 444 -34.73 -40.63 -5.05
C ASN A 444 -33.49 -41.32 -4.47
N LYS A 445 -32.30 -41.15 -5.07
CA LYS A 445 -31.05 -41.71 -4.53
C LYS A 445 -30.50 -40.74 -3.49
N THR A 446 -30.46 -41.16 -2.24
CA THR A 446 -29.71 -40.50 -1.16
C THR A 446 -28.33 -41.14 -1.04
N SER A 447 -27.29 -40.31 -1.00
CA SER A 447 -25.90 -40.75 -0.83
C SER A 447 -25.63 -41.27 0.58
N SER A 448 -24.45 -41.87 0.74
CA SER A 448 -23.85 -42.03 2.07
C SER A 448 -23.69 -40.66 2.74
N GLU A 449 -24.07 -40.56 4.02
CA GLU A 449 -23.85 -39.37 4.83
C GLU A 449 -22.37 -39.30 5.23
N VAL A 450 -21.73 -38.16 4.98
CA VAL A 450 -20.40 -37.88 5.52
C VAL A 450 -20.62 -37.07 6.79
N ASN A 451 -20.46 -37.75 7.92
CA ASN A 451 -20.71 -37.17 9.22
C ASN A 451 -19.50 -36.36 9.72
N ASN A 452 -19.79 -35.27 10.44
CA ASN A 452 -18.82 -34.46 11.18
C ASN A 452 -17.76 -33.73 10.33
N VAL A 453 -18.13 -33.20 9.17
CA VAL A 453 -17.24 -32.33 8.38
C VAL A 453 -17.10 -30.98 9.06
N VAL A 454 -15.89 -30.66 9.53
CA VAL A 454 -15.59 -29.38 10.18
C VAL A 454 -15.19 -28.36 9.12
N ILE A 455 -16.02 -27.33 8.95
CA ILE A 455 -15.79 -26.20 8.04
C ILE A 455 -15.39 -25.00 8.90
N ASN A 456 -14.14 -24.56 8.75
CA ASN A 456 -13.60 -23.39 9.41
C ASN A 456 -13.81 -22.16 8.53
N GLY A 457 -14.10 -21.02 9.15
CA GLY A 457 -14.32 -19.74 8.47
C GLY A 457 -13.13 -19.27 7.65
N ALA A 458 -13.38 -18.42 6.64
CA ALA A 458 -12.35 -17.83 5.78
C ALA A 458 -11.44 -18.84 5.04
N MET A 459 -11.93 -20.06 4.85
CA MET A 459 -11.22 -21.14 4.15
C MET A 459 -11.95 -21.47 2.84
N LEU A 460 -11.20 -21.96 1.86
CA LEU A 460 -11.71 -22.46 0.60
C LEU A 460 -11.64 -23.97 0.60
N TYR A 461 -12.81 -24.61 0.51
CA TYR A 461 -12.94 -26.05 0.44
C TYR A 461 -13.28 -26.50 -0.97
N VAL A 462 -12.85 -27.72 -1.31
CA VAL A 462 -13.30 -28.42 -2.51
C VAL A 462 -14.10 -29.65 -2.11
N VAL A 463 -15.27 -29.82 -2.71
CA VAL A 463 -16.12 -31.00 -2.50
C VAL A 463 -16.02 -31.87 -3.74
N PHE A 464 -15.36 -33.02 -3.63
CA PHE A 464 -15.33 -34.02 -4.70
C PHE A 464 -16.54 -34.93 -4.58
N ILE A 465 -17.34 -34.99 -5.64
CA ILE A 465 -18.46 -35.91 -5.76
C ILE A 465 -18.13 -36.94 -6.84
N TYR A 466 -18.14 -38.21 -6.44
CA TYR A 466 -17.85 -39.33 -7.31
C TYR A 466 -18.82 -40.48 -7.07
N ASP A 467 -18.91 -41.34 -8.07
CA ASP A 467 -19.70 -42.55 -7.99
C ASP A 467 -18.81 -43.71 -7.57
N ASN A 468 -19.18 -44.39 -6.49
CA ASN A 468 -18.48 -45.60 -6.05
C ASN A 468 -18.91 -46.80 -6.91
N GLU A 469 -18.18 -47.92 -6.88
CA GLU A 469 -18.50 -49.14 -7.63
C GLU A 469 -19.93 -49.67 -7.35
N SER A 470 -20.53 -49.27 -6.23
CA SER A 470 -21.89 -49.61 -5.80
C SER A 470 -22.99 -48.66 -6.30
N GLU A 471 -22.71 -47.75 -7.23
CA GLU A 471 -23.63 -46.67 -7.65
C GLU A 471 -24.08 -45.71 -6.53
N VAL A 472 -23.33 -45.69 -5.42
CA VAL A 472 -23.58 -44.79 -4.29
C VAL A 472 -22.69 -43.57 -4.48
N LEU A 473 -23.34 -42.41 -4.61
CA LEU A 473 -22.64 -41.14 -4.62
C LEU A 473 -21.89 -40.96 -3.30
N THR A 474 -20.61 -40.62 -3.38
CA THR A 474 -19.77 -40.32 -2.21
C THR A 474 -19.19 -38.93 -2.38
N GLY A 475 -19.15 -38.18 -1.28
CA GLY A 475 -18.58 -36.84 -1.21
C GLY A 475 -17.34 -36.84 -0.34
N ASN A 476 -16.24 -36.23 -0.80
CA ASN A 476 -15.09 -35.95 0.06
C ASN A 476 -14.85 -34.43 0.07
N VAL A 477 -14.59 -33.88 1.26
CA VAL A 477 -14.26 -32.46 1.41
C VAL A 477 -12.79 -32.32 1.75
N PHE A 478 -12.10 -31.52 0.94
CA PHE A 478 -10.70 -31.18 1.17
C PHE A 478 -10.56 -29.68 1.37
N LEU A 479 -9.64 -29.30 2.23
CA LEU A 479 -9.20 -27.92 2.34
C LEU A 479 -8.33 -27.62 1.13
N LEU A 480 -8.77 -26.72 0.25
CA LEU A 480 -7.96 -26.27 -0.87
C LEU A 480 -6.98 -25.17 -0.44
N GLU A 481 -7.51 -24.16 0.25
CA GLU A 481 -6.73 -23.02 0.73
C GLU A 481 -7.25 -22.58 2.09
N GLY A 482 -6.32 -22.27 2.98
CA GLY A 482 -6.62 -21.62 4.25
C GLY A 482 -6.14 -20.18 4.27
N PRO A 483 -6.59 -19.38 5.25
CA PRO A 483 -5.98 -18.10 5.50
C PRO A 483 -4.52 -18.32 5.91
N VAL A 484 -3.66 -17.45 5.40
CA VAL A 484 -2.28 -17.32 5.89
C VAL A 484 -2.35 -16.85 7.35
N THR A 485 -2.06 -17.75 8.28
CA THR A 485 -2.16 -17.45 9.71
C THR A 485 -0.87 -16.83 10.19
N LEU A 486 -0.76 -15.51 10.16
CA LEU A 486 0.28 -14.84 10.94
C LEU A 486 -0.10 -14.88 12.41
N GLN A 487 0.81 -15.33 13.28
CA GLN A 487 0.60 -15.22 14.72
C GLN A 487 0.49 -13.74 15.11
N TYR A 488 -0.65 -13.36 15.69
CA TYR A 488 -0.94 -11.97 16.08
C TYR A 488 0.12 -11.37 17.03
N TYR A 489 0.85 -12.22 17.76
CA TYR A 489 1.96 -11.81 18.62
C TYR A 489 3.05 -11.04 17.86
N TYR A 490 3.39 -11.44 16.62
CA TYR A 490 4.38 -10.72 15.81
C TYR A 490 3.91 -9.31 15.47
N LEU A 491 2.61 -9.14 15.19
CA LEU A 491 2.02 -7.83 14.92
C LEU A 491 2.00 -6.95 16.17
N ILE A 492 1.59 -7.49 17.33
CA ILE A 492 1.61 -6.73 18.59
C ILE A 492 3.04 -6.24 18.88
N LEU A 493 4.04 -7.10 18.73
CA LEU A 493 5.43 -6.71 18.98
C LEU A 493 5.89 -5.60 18.03
N GLN A 494 5.55 -5.71 16.74
CA GLN A 494 5.86 -4.69 15.73
C GLN A 494 5.18 -3.34 16.06
N VAL A 495 3.90 -3.36 16.47
CA VAL A 495 3.17 -2.16 16.90
C VAL A 495 3.80 -1.56 18.14
N PHE A 496 4.11 -2.37 19.15
CA PHE A 496 4.75 -1.91 20.37
C PHE A 496 6.09 -1.22 20.08
N LEU A 497 6.97 -1.88 19.31
CA LEU A 497 8.27 -1.32 18.96
C LEU A 497 8.15 -0.08 18.08
N SER A 498 7.17 -0.03 17.17
CA SER A 498 6.85 1.16 16.38
C SER A 498 6.49 2.34 17.29
N ASN A 499 5.64 2.13 18.30
CA ASN A 499 5.27 3.18 19.24
C ASN A 499 6.44 3.60 20.12
N VAL A 500 7.30 2.68 20.55
CA VAL A 500 8.54 3.03 21.26
C VAL A 500 9.42 3.93 20.39
N ALA A 501 9.63 3.55 19.13
CA ALA A 501 10.41 4.32 18.19
C ALA A 501 9.79 5.71 17.95
N GLN A 502 8.47 5.78 17.76
CA GLN A 502 7.68 7.00 17.60
C GLN A 502 7.82 7.92 18.81
N VAL A 503 7.58 7.45 20.03
CA VAL A 503 7.64 8.28 21.23
C VAL A 503 9.05 8.82 21.46
N LEU A 504 10.09 7.98 21.35
CA LEU A 504 11.48 8.41 21.57
C LEU A 504 11.91 9.49 20.58
N SER A 505 11.68 9.24 19.31
CA SER A 505 12.07 10.13 18.22
C SER A 505 11.23 11.40 18.19
N SER A 506 9.90 11.34 18.34
CA SER A 506 9.03 12.52 18.23
C SER A 506 9.27 13.48 19.38
N VAL A 507 9.32 13.01 20.62
CA VAL A 507 9.62 13.86 21.79
C VAL A 507 11.01 14.48 21.65
N ALA A 508 12.03 13.68 21.33
CA ALA A 508 13.39 14.18 21.19
C ALA A 508 13.55 15.16 20.02
N TYR A 509 12.92 14.86 18.89
CA TYR A 509 12.91 15.69 17.69
C TYR A 509 12.22 17.02 17.94
N PHE A 510 11.01 17.01 18.53
CA PHE A 510 10.29 18.24 18.84
C PHE A 510 11.03 19.10 19.85
N THR A 511 11.64 18.47 20.86
CA THR A 511 12.46 19.19 21.85
C THR A 511 13.67 19.82 21.17
N PHE A 512 14.37 19.08 20.32
CA PHE A 512 15.50 19.59 19.54
C PHE A 512 15.07 20.76 18.64
N MET A 513 14.00 20.60 17.86
CA MET A 513 13.51 21.65 16.98
C MET A 513 13.11 22.89 17.78
N PHE A 514 12.46 22.73 18.94
CA PHE A 514 12.07 23.85 19.80
C PHE A 514 13.27 24.60 20.40
N GLU A 515 14.32 23.86 20.78
CA GLU A 515 15.59 24.41 21.29
C GLU A 515 16.35 25.17 20.20
N GLN A 516 16.42 24.63 18.98
CA GLN A 516 17.14 25.25 17.86
C GLN A 516 16.35 26.39 17.18
N SER A 517 15.03 26.38 17.28
CA SER A 517 14.17 27.36 16.60
C SER A 517 14.13 28.70 17.34
N PRO A 518 14.29 29.83 16.63
CA PRO A 518 14.05 31.16 17.20
C PRO A 518 12.64 31.27 17.78
N PRO A 519 12.43 31.95 18.92
CA PRO A 519 11.12 32.00 19.59
C PRO A 519 9.96 32.45 18.69
N LYS A 520 10.24 33.35 17.74
CA LYS A 520 9.26 33.90 16.79
C LYS A 520 8.88 32.92 15.66
N LEU A 521 9.72 31.92 15.38
CA LEU A 521 9.55 30.98 14.26
C LEU A 521 9.07 29.58 14.70
N ARG A 522 9.09 29.27 16.00
CA ARG A 522 8.65 27.97 16.54
C ARG A 522 7.30 27.53 15.96
N GLY A 523 6.27 28.38 16.05
CA GLY A 523 4.95 28.07 15.52
C GLY A 523 4.94 27.80 14.01
N GLY A 524 5.69 28.57 13.22
CA GLY A 524 5.78 28.39 11.76
C GLY A 524 6.45 27.07 11.39
N ILE A 525 7.54 26.71 12.08
CA ILE A 525 8.27 25.45 11.86
C ILE A 525 7.38 24.24 12.19
N PHE A 526 6.63 24.28 13.29
CA PHE A 526 5.68 23.22 13.64
C PHE A 526 4.57 23.07 12.60
N THR A 527 4.04 24.17 12.06
CA THR A 527 3.03 24.12 10.98
C THR A 527 3.59 23.52 9.71
N ILE A 528 4.77 23.97 9.27
CA ILE A 528 5.44 23.45 8.06
C ILE A 528 5.67 21.95 8.22
N LEU A 529 6.13 21.53 9.40
CA LEU A 529 6.31 20.11 9.71
C LEU A 529 5.01 19.33 9.61
N SER A 530 3.95 19.80 10.26
CA SER A 530 2.64 19.13 10.22
C SER A 530 2.09 19.01 8.80
N VAL A 531 2.25 20.06 7.96
CA VAL A 531 1.84 20.04 6.55
C VAL A 531 2.63 18.99 5.77
N ILE A 532 3.94 18.91 5.97
CA ILE A 532 4.78 17.96 5.25
C ILE A 532 4.49 16.51 5.69
N GLN A 533 4.25 16.27 6.98
CA GLN A 533 3.77 14.98 7.48
C GLN A 533 2.45 14.58 6.80
N LEU A 534 1.49 15.51 6.71
CA LEU A 534 0.20 15.30 6.04
C LEU A 534 0.35 15.00 4.54
N LEU A 535 1.25 15.71 3.85
CA LEU A 535 1.54 15.49 2.43
C LEU A 535 2.17 14.11 2.18
N GLY A 536 3.11 13.71 3.02
CA GLY A 536 3.75 12.40 2.90
C GLY A 536 2.79 11.24 3.20
N LEU A 537 1.94 11.37 4.22
CA LEU A 537 0.79 10.49 4.48
C LEU A 537 -0.15 10.39 3.27
N SER A 538 -0.46 11.51 2.63
CA SER A 538 -1.35 11.56 1.46
C SER A 538 -0.72 10.87 0.25
N PHE A 539 0.57 11.11 -0.01
CA PHE A 539 1.33 10.46 -1.08
C PHE A 539 1.37 8.94 -0.88
N LEU A 540 1.61 8.51 0.35
CA LEU A 540 1.65 7.09 0.71
C LEU A 540 0.30 6.40 0.52
N THR A 541 -0.78 7.03 0.98
CA THR A 541 -2.16 6.53 0.79
C THR A 541 -2.50 6.44 -0.70
N TYR A 542 -2.08 7.42 -1.49
CA TYR A 542 -2.26 7.40 -2.94
C TYR A 542 -1.47 6.25 -3.58
N TYR A 543 -0.21 6.06 -3.19
CA TYR A 543 0.64 5.00 -3.71
C TYR A 543 0.12 3.60 -3.37
N THR A 544 -0.30 3.37 -2.14
CA THR A 544 -0.88 2.07 -1.72
C THR A 544 -2.20 1.75 -2.40
N LYS A 545 -2.98 2.76 -2.80
CA LYS A 545 -4.21 2.56 -3.60
C LYS A 545 -3.96 2.26 -5.07
N MET A 546 -2.77 2.56 -5.60
CA MET A 546 -2.39 2.20 -6.95
C MET A 546 -2.12 0.69 -7.03
N LYS A 547 -3.16 -0.10 -7.33
CA LYS A 547 -3.16 -1.58 -7.44
C LYS A 547 -2.16 -2.19 -8.44
N HIS A 548 -1.23 -1.42 -9.01
CA HIS A 548 -0.49 -1.79 -10.22
C HIS A 548 1.03 -1.79 -10.08
N PHE A 549 1.59 -1.42 -8.94
CA PHE A 549 3.04 -1.27 -8.83
C PHE A 549 3.60 -1.99 -7.61
N PHE A 550 4.32 -3.08 -7.90
CA PHE A 550 5.20 -3.87 -7.02
C PHE A 550 4.52 -4.78 -5.98
N SER A 551 5.18 -5.89 -5.65
CA SER A 551 4.83 -6.62 -4.44
C SER A 551 5.16 -5.75 -3.22
N TYR A 552 4.39 -5.91 -2.14
CA TYR A 552 4.54 -5.07 -0.95
C TYR A 552 5.94 -5.21 -0.34
N SER A 553 6.56 -6.39 -0.40
CA SER A 553 7.93 -6.61 0.07
C SER A 553 8.93 -5.75 -0.69
N LYS A 554 8.80 -5.58 -2.01
CA LYS A 554 9.66 -4.69 -2.81
C LYS A 554 9.50 -3.23 -2.37
N LEU A 555 8.25 -2.79 -2.13
CA LEU A 555 7.98 -1.44 -1.61
C LEU A 555 8.62 -1.24 -0.24
N ILE A 556 8.40 -2.17 0.70
CA ILE A 556 8.99 -2.11 2.04
C ILE A 556 10.53 -2.15 1.95
N THR A 557 11.11 -2.92 1.02
CA THR A 557 12.57 -2.98 0.81
C THR A 557 13.14 -1.62 0.41
N VAL A 558 12.47 -0.90 -0.49
CA VAL A 558 12.87 0.46 -0.88
C VAL A 558 12.80 1.39 0.31
N TYR A 559 11.71 1.35 1.08
CA TYR A 559 11.61 2.16 2.31
C TYR A 559 12.71 1.81 3.31
N ALA A 560 12.90 0.53 3.62
CA ALA A 560 13.93 0.05 4.53
C ALA A 560 15.33 0.54 4.13
N SER A 561 15.63 0.51 2.83
CA SER A 561 16.89 1.01 2.27
C SER A 561 17.04 2.52 2.48
N ILE A 562 15.97 3.29 2.24
CA ILE A 562 15.94 4.73 2.49
C ILE A 562 16.13 5.02 3.98
N PHE A 563 15.52 4.25 4.89
CA PHE A 563 15.70 4.41 6.34
C PHE A 563 17.13 4.16 6.77
N VAL A 564 17.75 3.06 6.31
CA VAL A 564 19.16 2.78 6.60
C VAL A 564 20.06 3.90 6.08
N PHE A 565 19.83 4.38 4.85
CA PHE A 565 20.60 5.46 4.28
C PHE A 565 20.48 6.76 5.08
N ILE A 566 19.25 7.18 5.41
CA ILE A 566 19.00 8.38 6.21
C ILE A 566 19.57 8.23 7.62
N TYR A 567 19.49 7.04 8.23
CA TYR A 567 20.11 6.78 9.51
C TYR A 567 21.63 6.99 9.47
N ILE A 568 22.31 6.39 8.49
CA ILE A 568 23.76 6.54 8.30
C ILE A 568 24.12 8.02 8.08
N LEU A 569 23.34 8.73 7.27
CA LEU A 569 23.54 10.15 7.01
C LEU A 569 23.38 11.00 8.28
N ASN A 570 22.37 10.70 9.11
CA ASN A 570 22.21 11.37 10.40
C ASN A 570 23.39 11.07 11.33
N VAL A 571 23.81 9.80 11.45
CA VAL A 571 24.98 9.46 12.27
C VAL A 571 26.21 10.23 11.78
N TYR A 572 26.45 10.30 10.47
CA TYR A 572 27.57 11.05 9.89
C TYR A 572 27.53 12.56 10.16
N PHE A 573 26.35 13.19 10.21
CA PHE A 573 26.23 14.62 10.52
C PHE A 573 26.26 14.93 12.02
N ILE A 574 26.07 13.91 12.87
CA ILE A 574 25.96 14.05 14.32
C ILE A 574 27.29 13.75 15.02
N VAL A 575 28.02 12.76 14.53
CA VAL A 575 29.40 12.44 14.92
C VAL A 575 30.34 13.45 14.27
#